data_AF-A0A959SFU6-F1
#
_entry.id   AF-A0A959SFU6-F1
#
_cell.length_a   1.000
_cell.length_b   1.000
_cell.length_c   1.000
_cell.angle_alpha   90.00
_cell.angle_beta   90.00
_cell.angle_gamma   90.00
#
_symmetry.space_group_name_H-M   'P 1'
#
loop_
_entity.id
_entity.type
_entity.pdbx_description
1 polymer ?
#
loop_
_entity_poly.entity_id
_entity_poly.type
_entity_poly.pdbx_seq_one_letter_code
_entity_poly.pdbx_strand_id
1 'polypeptide(L)'
;MDRNVTILFFTALLYGRDLGAQNSAELDINDARVRFYSNGLLGPDLLTGEPAYLVPASSGLSPLYRGGLWVGGLDPGSNLHLALHHRGADDQHDFYPGPLTTDGSATILPAVSEEYDQVWSVYRAQIEVHRAYFACLEDPACDVAIAFPDGYTVPQSIATWPAEGSVDLGQSPYLAPFVDHDNDGTYDPWSGDHPCIHGDQALYTIFNDKAGPHLESNGPPIGLEVHAMPFAYNTVPGLEQTVFVQYHLINRGTLTLTDFRIAHFADLDLGCGQDDHVGTDAARGLVYAVNGAEVDNGCTGTPGYGEQPPAFGMAVLKGPLLEPDGLDNAMVLEELYQYGTGYADGIVDNERFGLSRSMYFLGAGMSAMVDPDPLVPQHYYNYMRGVWRDNNVLTYGGNGYNVQPGAFPSDHAFPGDTDPLGYGTDGIPQAPWTEFSAGNTPGDRRALAIMGPGTLEPGEHIDLLVAYVYARATNGGPQASVTALQNRVDSVRTFVQGIDGMFDQGETTGLACQPITTGIAGTSLSNTITLFPNPAVDHFTLRCTDLPSDAAMELYDMQGAQVIDARLTSAMTTINVSDLQAGIYSVRVLSAGMVKAFRLVKAE
;
A
#
# COMPACT_ATOMS: atom_id res chain seq x y z
N MET A 1 45.66 64.73 2.78
CA MET A 1 45.22 63.97 1.59
C MET A 1 44.91 62.57 2.10
N ASP A 2 43.72 62.44 2.66
CA ASP A 2 43.32 61.28 3.44
C ASP A 2 42.78 60.19 2.52
N ARG A 3 43.29 58.98 2.70
CA ARG A 3 42.83 57.79 1.99
C ARG A 3 41.57 57.27 2.69
N ASN A 4 40.48 57.22 1.93
CA ASN A 4 39.26 56.51 2.30
C ASN A 4 39.57 55.02 2.56
N VAL A 5 39.23 54.56 3.77
CA VAL A 5 39.07 53.12 4.07
C VAL A 5 37.60 52.92 4.39
N THR A 6 36.85 52.42 3.41
CA THR A 6 35.50 51.91 3.61
C THR A 6 35.63 50.50 4.17
N ILE A 7 35.34 50.32 5.46
CA ILE A 7 35.22 48.99 6.09
C ILE A 7 33.80 48.50 5.81
N LEU A 8 33.66 47.56 4.87
CA LEU A 8 32.45 46.76 4.69
C LEU A 8 32.37 45.73 5.80
N PHE A 9 31.44 45.90 6.74
CA PHE A 9 31.02 44.83 7.63
C PHE A 9 30.18 43.83 6.82
N PHE A 10 30.77 42.71 6.44
CA PHE A 10 30.01 41.52 6.08
C PHE A 10 29.51 40.88 7.38
N THR A 11 28.28 41.21 7.79
CA THR A 11 27.50 40.33 8.66
C THR A 11 27.16 39.09 7.86
N ALA A 12 27.93 38.02 8.05
CA ALA A 12 27.50 36.68 7.69
C ALA A 12 26.31 36.34 8.61
N LEU A 13 25.08 36.52 8.11
CA LEU A 13 23.94 35.78 8.64
C LEU A 13 24.19 34.32 8.25
N LEU A 14 24.79 33.57 9.17
CA LEU A 14 24.58 32.13 9.24
C LEU A 14 23.09 31.95 9.54
N TYR A 15 22.29 31.77 8.49
CA TYR A 15 21.02 31.08 8.62
C TYR A 15 21.36 29.63 8.97
N GLY A 16 21.53 29.36 10.26
CA GLY A 16 21.15 28.06 10.78
C GLY A 16 19.66 27.94 10.55
N ARG A 17 19.25 27.35 9.42
CA ARG A 17 17.94 26.72 9.38
C ARG A 17 18.07 25.55 10.35
N ASP A 18 17.43 25.65 11.50
CA ASP A 18 16.93 24.44 12.14
C ASP A 18 16.13 23.72 11.06
N LEU A 19 16.70 22.65 10.50
CA LEU A 19 16.03 21.73 9.60
C LEU A 19 15.04 20.97 10.48
N GLY A 20 13.92 21.62 10.81
CA GLY A 20 12.76 20.90 11.30
C GLY A 20 12.36 19.88 10.24
N ALA A 21 12.02 18.67 10.68
CA ALA A 21 11.52 17.61 9.82
C ALA A 21 10.35 18.16 8.97
N GLN A 22 10.40 17.96 7.64
CA GLN A 22 9.30 18.35 6.77
C GLN A 22 8.32 17.18 6.71
N ASN A 23 7.33 17.19 7.61
CA ASN A 23 6.32 16.14 7.75
C ASN A 23 5.45 15.91 6.51
N SER A 24 5.70 16.63 5.41
CA SER A 24 5.08 16.42 4.11
C SER A 24 6.04 16.73 2.96
N ALA A 25 5.83 16.08 1.82
CA ALA A 25 6.47 16.42 0.56
C ALA A 25 5.46 16.36 -0.59
N GLU A 26 5.83 16.94 -1.74
CA GLU A 26 5.02 16.92 -2.94
C GLU A 26 5.64 16.01 -4.01
N LEU A 27 4.82 15.11 -4.53
CA LEU A 27 5.08 14.42 -5.79
C LEU A 27 4.62 15.38 -6.89
N ASP A 28 5.54 15.99 -7.64
CA ASP A 28 5.27 17.01 -8.66
C ASP A 28 5.93 16.59 -9.99
N ILE A 29 5.23 15.70 -10.69
CA ILE A 29 5.69 15.12 -11.95
C ILE A 29 4.49 14.64 -12.75
N ASN A 30 4.67 14.45 -14.06
CA ASN A 30 3.64 13.87 -14.94
C ASN A 30 2.32 14.67 -14.97
N ASP A 31 2.43 15.99 -14.86
CA ASP A 31 1.30 16.94 -14.78
C ASP A 31 0.32 16.65 -13.63
N ALA A 32 0.81 16.00 -12.57
CA ALA A 32 0.14 15.85 -11.30
C ALA A 32 1.04 16.40 -10.18
N ARG A 33 0.45 17.17 -9.26
CA ARG A 33 1.11 17.63 -8.04
C ARG A 33 0.32 17.21 -6.83
N VAL A 34 0.88 16.34 -5.99
CA VAL A 34 0.17 15.73 -4.87
C VAL A 34 0.97 15.83 -3.60
N ARG A 35 0.35 16.32 -2.52
CA ARG A 35 0.95 16.34 -1.20
C ARG A 35 0.71 15.03 -0.44
N PHE A 36 1.78 14.51 0.14
CA PHE A 36 1.81 13.35 1.02
C PHE A 36 2.44 13.71 2.36
N TYR A 37 1.95 13.13 3.44
CA TYR A 37 2.46 13.31 4.80
C TYR A 37 3.19 12.08 5.32
N SER A 38 4.04 12.30 6.33
CA SER A 38 4.83 11.29 7.05
C SER A 38 4.01 10.20 7.74
N ASN A 39 2.70 10.41 7.92
CA ASN A 39 1.78 9.43 8.50
C ASN A 39 0.93 8.70 7.45
N GLY A 40 1.21 8.89 6.15
CA GLY A 40 0.48 8.24 5.05
C GLY A 40 -0.79 8.99 4.59
N LEU A 41 -1.11 10.14 5.16
CA LEU A 41 -2.19 11.00 4.66
C LEU A 41 -1.80 11.61 3.31
N LEU A 42 -2.75 11.68 2.38
CA LEU A 42 -2.57 12.43 1.12
C LEU A 42 -3.75 13.35 0.84
N GLY A 43 -3.51 14.38 0.04
CA GLY A 43 -4.57 15.22 -0.50
C GLY A 43 -4.59 16.64 0.04
N PRO A 44 -4.73 16.90 1.35
CA PRO A 44 -4.96 18.28 1.84
C PRO A 44 -3.65 19.04 2.12
N ASP A 45 -3.76 20.36 2.15
CA ASP A 45 -2.83 21.24 2.87
C ASP A 45 -3.35 21.43 4.30
N LEU A 46 -2.77 20.75 5.28
CA LEU A 46 -3.20 20.86 6.68
C LEU A 46 -3.02 22.26 7.29
N LEU A 47 -2.25 23.17 6.69
CA LEU A 47 -2.12 24.54 7.19
C LEU A 47 -3.24 25.45 6.68
N THR A 48 -3.73 25.23 5.46
CA THR A 48 -4.74 26.08 4.83
C THR A 48 -6.12 25.44 4.77
N GLY A 49 -6.21 24.11 4.90
CA GLY A 49 -7.41 23.31 4.70
C GLY A 49 -7.77 23.10 3.23
N GLU A 50 -6.96 23.60 2.29
CA GLU A 50 -7.22 23.53 0.85
C GLU A 50 -6.82 22.17 0.26
N PRO A 51 -7.46 21.71 -0.82
CA PRO A 51 -7.02 20.52 -1.53
C PRO A 51 -5.67 20.75 -2.23
N ALA A 52 -4.80 19.76 -2.15
CA ALA A 52 -3.42 19.74 -2.62
C ALA A 52 -3.09 18.47 -3.45
N TYR A 53 -4.10 17.81 -4.02
CA TYR A 53 -3.94 16.94 -5.18
C TYR A 53 -4.34 17.72 -6.43
N LEU A 54 -3.40 18.31 -7.15
CA LEU A 54 -3.69 19.16 -8.31
C LEU A 54 -3.43 18.42 -9.63
N VAL A 55 -4.47 18.33 -10.46
CA VAL A 55 -4.40 17.74 -11.80
C VAL A 55 -5.32 18.49 -12.74
N PRO A 56 -4.83 19.12 -13.83
CA PRO A 56 -3.42 19.33 -14.17
C PRO A 56 -2.64 20.07 -13.06
N ALA A 57 -1.35 19.79 -12.87
CA ALA A 57 -0.53 20.27 -11.75
C ALA A 57 -0.56 21.80 -11.55
N SER A 58 -0.60 22.55 -12.66
CA SER A 58 -0.60 24.03 -12.64
C SER A 58 -2.01 24.66 -12.71
N SER A 59 -3.08 23.86 -12.69
CA SER A 59 -4.44 24.36 -12.89
C SER A 59 -5.04 25.03 -11.65
N GLY A 60 -4.58 24.66 -10.45
CA GLY A 60 -5.26 25.00 -9.20
C GLY A 60 -6.59 24.26 -8.99
N LEU A 61 -6.88 23.25 -9.81
CA LEU A 61 -8.03 22.36 -9.71
C LEU A 61 -7.59 21.05 -9.08
N SER A 62 -8.47 20.47 -8.25
CA SER A 62 -8.20 19.22 -7.56
C SER A 62 -9.33 18.22 -7.79
N PRO A 63 -9.02 16.92 -7.98
CA PRO A 63 -10.03 15.88 -8.07
C PRO A 63 -10.22 15.09 -6.76
N LEU A 64 -9.48 15.44 -5.71
CA LEU A 64 -9.44 14.72 -4.44
C LEU A 64 -9.15 15.70 -3.30
N TYR A 65 -10.03 15.74 -2.31
CA TYR A 65 -9.76 16.52 -1.10
C TYR A 65 -8.78 15.81 -0.17
N ARG A 66 -9.01 14.51 0.06
CA ARG A 66 -8.23 13.69 1.00
C ARG A 66 -8.30 12.21 0.66
N GLY A 67 -7.24 11.47 0.96
CA GLY A 67 -7.26 10.01 0.93
C GLY A 67 -6.28 9.37 1.91
N GLY A 68 -6.40 8.06 2.08
CA GLY A 68 -5.50 7.26 2.91
C GLY A 68 -6.02 5.83 3.16
N LEU A 69 -5.25 5.07 3.94
CA LEU A 69 -5.60 3.68 4.29
C LEU A 69 -6.65 3.62 5.40
N TRP A 70 -7.55 2.64 5.28
CA TRP A 70 -8.37 2.10 6.35
C TRP A 70 -8.05 0.61 6.49
N VAL A 71 -7.76 0.15 7.71
CA VAL A 71 -7.40 -1.23 7.99
C VAL A 71 -8.10 -1.68 9.26
N GLY A 72 -8.74 -2.85 9.24
CA GLY A 72 -9.45 -3.33 10.42
C GLY A 72 -9.82 -4.79 10.34
N GLY A 73 -9.97 -5.41 11.51
CA GLY A 73 -10.27 -6.82 11.67
C GLY A 73 -10.63 -7.17 13.11
N LEU A 74 -10.93 -8.45 13.35
CA LEU A 74 -11.39 -8.97 14.62
C LEU A 74 -10.33 -9.85 15.27
N ASP A 75 -10.00 -9.57 16.53
CA ASP A 75 -9.13 -10.43 17.33
C ASP A 75 -9.79 -11.79 17.65
N PRO A 76 -9.08 -12.76 18.26
CA PRO A 76 -9.67 -14.05 18.65
C PRO A 76 -10.84 -13.95 19.65
N GLY A 77 -10.98 -12.82 20.33
CA GLY A 77 -12.10 -12.48 21.20
C GLY A 77 -13.28 -11.79 20.50
N SER A 78 -13.22 -11.62 19.17
CA SER A 78 -14.18 -10.86 18.35
C SER A 78 -14.24 -9.36 18.68
N ASN A 79 -13.17 -8.80 19.27
CA ASN A 79 -13.03 -7.36 19.44
C ASN A 79 -12.49 -6.74 18.14
N LEU A 80 -13.06 -5.61 17.75
CA LEU A 80 -12.62 -4.84 16.60
C LEU A 80 -11.31 -4.11 16.90
N HIS A 81 -10.33 -4.26 16.03
CA HIS A 81 -9.15 -3.40 15.90
C HIS A 81 -9.21 -2.67 14.57
N LEU A 82 -8.82 -1.40 14.54
CA LEU A 82 -9.04 -0.51 13.41
C LEU A 82 -8.01 0.62 13.44
N ALA A 83 -7.45 0.99 12.30
CA ALA A 83 -6.67 2.22 12.11
C ALA A 83 -7.03 2.84 10.76
N LEU A 84 -7.19 4.16 10.70
CA LEU A 84 -7.57 4.82 9.46
C LEU A 84 -7.18 6.31 9.36
N HIS A 85 -7.18 6.81 8.13
CA HIS A 85 -7.25 8.24 7.82
C HIS A 85 -8.67 8.65 7.43
N HIS A 86 -9.24 9.67 8.07
CA HIS A 86 -10.52 10.25 7.66
C HIS A 86 -10.48 11.79 7.80
N ARG A 87 -11.60 12.44 8.13
CA ARG A 87 -11.77 13.91 8.17
C ARG A 87 -11.60 14.50 9.57
N GLY A 88 -10.95 13.80 10.49
CA GLY A 88 -10.58 14.35 11.78
C GLY A 88 -9.80 15.65 11.61
N ALA A 89 -9.83 16.45 12.68
CA ALA A 89 -9.00 17.65 12.75
C ALA A 89 -7.52 17.31 12.50
N ASP A 90 -6.69 18.34 12.22
CA ASP A 90 -5.28 18.15 11.86
C ASP A 90 -4.43 17.46 12.94
N ASP A 91 -4.96 17.23 14.14
CA ASP A 91 -4.35 16.48 15.24
C ASP A 91 -5.04 15.15 15.57
N GLN A 92 -6.07 14.77 14.82
CA GLN A 92 -6.83 13.53 15.00
C GLN A 92 -6.36 12.49 13.99
N HIS A 93 -5.42 11.65 14.40
CA HIS A 93 -4.85 10.60 13.56
C HIS A 93 -4.81 9.28 14.31
N ASP A 94 -4.95 8.19 13.56
CA ASP A 94 -4.66 6.85 14.06
C ASP A 94 -3.23 6.41 13.69
N PHE A 95 -2.65 7.03 12.65
CA PHE A 95 -1.31 6.75 12.15
C PHE A 95 -0.29 7.82 12.57
N TYR A 96 0.92 7.34 12.89
CA TYR A 96 2.03 8.11 13.42
C TYR A 96 3.33 7.75 12.69
N PRO A 97 4.26 8.71 12.50
CA PRO A 97 5.51 8.42 11.80
C PRO A 97 6.43 7.44 12.54
N GLY A 98 7.17 6.64 11.77
CA GLY A 98 8.28 5.79 12.21
C GLY A 98 7.99 4.29 12.28
N PRO A 99 9.05 3.46 12.31
CA PRO A 99 8.97 2.00 12.42
C PRO A 99 8.68 1.57 13.87
N LEU A 100 8.05 0.41 14.02
CA LEU A 100 7.81 -0.24 15.30
C LEU A 100 8.93 -1.24 15.64
N THR A 101 9.03 -1.59 16.92
CA THR A 101 9.86 -2.71 17.36
C THR A 101 9.41 -4.04 16.77
N THR A 102 10.37 -4.94 16.55
CA THR A 102 10.16 -6.27 15.93
C THR A 102 10.01 -7.41 16.94
N ASP A 103 10.03 -7.10 18.23
CA ASP A 103 9.98 -8.06 19.34
C ASP A 103 8.55 -8.53 19.71
N GLY A 104 7.56 -8.19 18.88
CA GLY A 104 6.14 -8.45 19.11
C GLY A 104 5.45 -7.44 20.03
N SER A 105 6.19 -6.51 20.65
CA SER A 105 5.57 -5.46 21.46
C SER A 105 4.91 -4.38 20.59
N ALA A 106 5.40 -4.20 19.36
CA ALA A 106 4.94 -3.18 18.42
C ALA A 106 4.92 -1.80 19.08
N THR A 107 6.07 -1.34 19.57
CA THR A 107 6.21 -0.04 20.25
C THR A 107 7.20 0.86 19.53
N ILE A 108 7.20 2.15 19.85
CA ILE A 108 8.13 3.14 19.32
C ILE A 108 8.41 4.20 20.39
N LEU A 109 9.63 4.71 20.43
CA LEU A 109 9.99 5.84 21.29
C LEU A 109 9.55 7.16 20.64
N PRO A 110 9.04 8.14 21.40
CA PRO A 110 8.63 9.43 20.82
C PRO A 110 9.72 10.12 20.01
N ALA A 111 10.98 10.07 20.46
CA ALA A 111 12.12 10.65 19.75
C ALA A 111 12.38 9.98 18.39
N VAL A 112 12.10 8.67 18.25
CA VAL A 112 12.18 7.98 16.96
C VAL A 112 11.03 8.44 16.07
N SER A 113 9.81 8.57 16.60
CA SER A 113 8.68 9.07 15.81
C SER A 113 8.95 10.48 15.27
N GLU A 114 9.56 11.37 16.07
CA GLU A 114 10.00 12.70 15.64
C GLU A 114 11.08 12.67 14.54
N GLU A 115 12.00 11.71 14.58
CA GLU A 115 13.02 11.52 13.53
C GLU A 115 12.40 11.11 12.19
N TYR A 116 11.37 10.27 12.24
CA TYR A 116 10.66 9.78 11.05
C TYR A 116 9.52 10.69 10.61
N ASP A 117 9.27 11.82 11.29
CA ASP A 117 8.25 12.80 10.91
C ASP A 117 8.66 13.64 9.69
N GLN A 118 9.03 12.95 8.61
CA GLN A 118 9.46 13.50 7.34
C GLN A 118 9.05 12.61 6.17
N VAL A 119 9.09 13.19 4.96
CA VAL A 119 8.88 12.46 3.71
C VAL A 119 10.10 12.62 2.82
N TRP A 120 10.71 11.49 2.42
CA TRP A 120 11.90 11.48 1.57
C TRP A 120 11.50 11.53 0.10
N SER A 121 11.95 12.56 -0.64
CA SER A 121 11.71 12.68 -2.08
C SER A 121 12.99 12.42 -2.87
N VAL A 122 12.97 11.44 -3.77
CA VAL A 122 14.11 11.06 -4.62
C VAL A 122 13.67 11.06 -6.09
N TYR A 123 14.53 11.59 -6.96
CA TYR A 123 14.35 11.52 -8.41
C TYR A 123 15.27 10.46 -9.03
N ARG A 124 14.77 9.71 -10.02
CA ARG A 124 15.58 8.76 -10.81
C ARG A 124 16.83 9.44 -11.37
N ALA A 125 16.71 10.67 -11.88
CA ALA A 125 17.85 11.40 -12.43
C ALA A 125 18.97 11.64 -11.41
N GLN A 126 18.64 11.82 -10.11
CA GLN A 126 19.65 11.94 -9.06
C GLN A 126 20.41 10.63 -8.85
N ILE A 127 19.68 9.51 -8.87
CA ILE A 127 20.25 8.16 -8.76
C ILE A 127 21.11 7.84 -9.98
N GLU A 128 20.68 8.17 -11.20
CA GLU A 128 21.47 7.94 -12.41
C GLU A 128 22.80 8.70 -12.41
N VAL A 129 22.79 9.96 -11.98
CA VAL A 129 24.03 10.76 -11.83
C VAL A 129 24.92 10.17 -10.73
N HIS A 130 24.35 9.73 -9.61
CA HIS A 130 25.09 9.05 -8.54
C HIS A 130 25.78 7.79 -9.04
N ARG A 131 25.03 6.88 -9.68
CA ARG A 131 25.56 5.65 -10.26
C ARG A 131 26.64 5.91 -11.31
N ALA A 132 26.43 6.89 -12.17
CA ALA A 132 27.42 7.27 -13.19
C ALA A 132 28.73 7.78 -12.57
N TYR A 133 28.66 8.49 -11.43
CA TYR A 133 29.84 8.97 -10.72
C TYR A 133 30.66 7.82 -10.15
N PHE A 134 30.03 6.88 -9.44
CA PHE A 134 30.73 5.72 -8.87
C PHE A 134 31.26 4.77 -9.95
N ALA A 135 30.50 4.56 -11.03
CA ALA A 135 31.00 3.81 -12.20
C ALA A 135 32.24 4.47 -12.83
N CYS A 136 32.32 5.82 -12.86
CA CYS A 136 33.51 6.53 -13.34
C CYS A 136 34.71 6.39 -12.38
N LEU A 137 34.49 6.30 -11.07
CA LEU A 137 35.57 6.02 -10.11
C LEU A 137 36.18 4.62 -10.30
N GLU A 138 35.34 3.66 -10.70
CA GLU A 138 35.74 2.27 -10.93
C GLU A 138 36.39 2.03 -12.30
N ASP A 139 36.04 2.84 -13.31
CA ASP A 139 36.59 2.74 -14.66
C ASP A 139 37.95 3.46 -14.77
N PRO A 140 39.08 2.74 -14.96
CA PRO A 140 40.40 3.34 -15.12
C PRO A 140 40.54 4.25 -16.36
N ALA A 141 39.60 4.17 -17.31
CA ALA A 141 39.57 5.02 -18.50
C ALA A 141 38.75 6.30 -18.32
N CYS A 142 37.99 6.42 -17.23
CA CYS A 142 37.20 7.61 -16.95
C CYS A 142 38.03 8.67 -16.21
N ASP A 143 38.02 9.90 -16.72
CA ASP A 143 38.57 11.05 -16.01
C ASP A 143 37.41 11.82 -15.36
N VAL A 144 37.32 11.73 -14.04
CA VAL A 144 36.26 12.38 -13.24
C VAL A 144 36.23 13.89 -13.48
N ALA A 145 37.38 14.55 -13.68
CA ALA A 145 37.42 15.99 -13.92
C ALA A 145 36.85 16.37 -15.30
N ILE A 146 36.79 15.43 -16.24
CA ILE A 146 36.18 15.60 -17.56
C ILE A 146 34.70 15.21 -17.53
N ALA A 147 34.35 14.10 -16.88
CA ALA A 147 32.98 13.60 -16.83
C ALA A 147 32.09 14.44 -15.89
N PHE A 148 32.66 14.95 -14.79
CA PHE A 148 31.98 15.76 -13.78
C PHE A 148 32.76 17.07 -13.54
N PRO A 149 32.79 17.99 -14.53
CA PRO A 149 33.62 19.20 -14.49
C PRO A 149 33.24 20.18 -13.36
N ASP A 150 31.97 20.16 -12.93
CA ASP A 150 31.46 20.96 -11.81
C ASP A 150 31.58 20.23 -10.46
N GLY A 151 32.19 19.04 -10.45
CA GLY A 151 32.24 18.15 -9.30
C GLY A 151 30.96 17.35 -9.09
N TYR A 152 30.98 16.47 -8.10
CA TYR A 152 29.84 15.68 -7.66
C TYR A 152 29.75 15.73 -6.13
N THR A 153 28.52 15.81 -5.63
CA THR A 153 28.19 15.68 -4.22
C THR A 153 26.99 14.77 -4.09
N VAL A 154 27.01 13.84 -3.14
CA VAL A 154 25.87 12.98 -2.82
C VAL A 154 24.65 13.87 -2.51
N PRO A 155 23.54 13.76 -3.26
CA PRO A 155 22.31 14.49 -2.98
C PRO A 155 21.79 14.17 -1.59
N GLN A 156 21.24 15.17 -0.90
CA GLN A 156 20.69 14.98 0.45
C GLN A 156 19.64 13.87 0.51
N SER A 157 18.79 13.76 -0.53
CA SER A 157 17.76 12.73 -0.64
C SER A 157 18.30 11.29 -0.71
N ILE A 158 19.54 11.13 -1.20
CA ILE A 158 20.28 9.86 -1.19
C ILE A 158 21.00 9.73 0.15
N ALA A 159 21.67 10.78 0.62
CA ALA A 159 22.45 10.78 1.86
C ALA A 159 21.63 10.42 3.11
N THR A 160 20.34 10.79 3.16
CA THR A 160 19.47 10.55 4.32
C THR A 160 18.40 9.51 4.06
N TRP A 161 18.48 8.73 2.99
CA TRP A 161 17.50 7.69 2.70
C TRP A 161 17.38 6.74 3.91
N PRO A 162 16.15 6.43 4.38
CA PRO A 162 15.96 5.66 5.62
C PRO A 162 16.10 4.16 5.33
N ALA A 163 17.22 3.75 4.75
CA ALA A 163 17.52 2.38 4.35
C ALA A 163 17.53 1.42 5.54
N GLU A 164 18.01 1.89 6.70
CA GLU A 164 18.31 1.06 7.86
C GLU A 164 17.64 1.57 9.13
N GLY A 165 17.21 0.63 9.97
CA GLY A 165 16.70 0.90 11.32
C GLY A 165 17.75 0.63 12.40
N SER A 166 17.52 1.20 13.58
CA SER A 166 18.37 1.00 14.75
C SER A 166 18.07 -0.34 15.44
N VAL A 167 18.95 -1.32 15.24
CA VAL A 167 18.85 -2.65 15.85
C VAL A 167 18.90 -2.59 17.38
N ASP A 168 19.66 -1.64 17.94
CA ASP A 168 19.72 -1.39 19.39
C ASP A 168 18.39 -0.89 19.97
N LEU A 169 17.54 -0.29 19.13
CA LEU A 169 16.17 0.11 19.48
C LEU A 169 15.12 -0.95 19.11
N GLY A 170 15.55 -2.15 18.72
CA GLY A 170 14.67 -3.26 18.37
C GLY A 170 13.97 -3.12 17.01
N GLN A 171 14.44 -2.20 16.16
CA GLN A 171 13.91 -1.99 14.82
C GLN A 171 14.45 -3.03 13.84
N SER A 172 13.77 -3.15 12.70
CA SER A 172 14.25 -3.91 11.55
C SER A 172 15.61 -3.35 11.08
N PRO A 173 16.61 -4.18 10.78
CA PRO A 173 17.90 -3.69 10.26
C PRO A 173 17.74 -3.00 8.90
N TYR A 174 16.72 -3.38 8.13
CA TYR A 174 16.40 -2.74 6.86
C TYR A 174 14.96 -2.27 6.80
N LEU A 175 14.78 -1.08 6.26
CA LEU A 175 13.52 -0.35 6.23
C LEU A 175 13.19 0.06 4.80
N ALA A 176 13.86 1.08 4.25
CA ALA A 176 13.67 1.49 2.87
C ALA A 176 14.51 0.67 1.88
N PRO A 177 13.97 0.32 0.71
CA PRO A 177 14.71 -0.44 -0.29
C PRO A 177 15.88 0.37 -0.85
N PHE A 178 17.04 -0.26 -1.00
CA PHE A 178 18.24 0.33 -1.59
C PHE A 178 19.02 -0.71 -2.40
N VAL A 179 19.92 -0.21 -3.25
CA VAL A 179 20.93 -1.01 -3.94
C VAL A 179 22.24 -0.85 -3.18
N ASP A 180 22.74 -1.96 -2.64
CA ASP A 180 24.07 -2.11 -2.05
C ASP A 180 25.09 -2.28 -3.19
N HIS A 181 25.88 -1.24 -3.44
CA HIS A 181 26.78 -1.15 -4.59
C HIS A 181 28.06 -1.95 -4.36
N ASP A 182 28.61 -1.94 -3.14
CA ASP A 182 29.85 -2.64 -2.80
C ASP A 182 29.66 -4.02 -2.14
N ASN A 183 28.40 -4.40 -1.86
CA ASN A 183 27.96 -5.67 -1.28
C ASN A 183 28.47 -5.89 0.16
N ASP A 184 28.59 -4.82 0.95
CA ASP A 184 29.01 -4.91 2.35
C ASP A 184 27.84 -5.13 3.34
N GLY A 185 26.60 -5.00 2.85
CA GLY A 185 25.36 -5.22 3.59
C GLY A 185 24.88 -4.02 4.41
N THR A 186 25.53 -2.86 4.31
CA THR A 186 25.21 -1.62 5.02
C THR A 186 24.93 -0.50 4.03
N TYR A 187 23.98 0.41 4.30
CA TYR A 187 23.77 1.56 3.42
C TYR A 187 24.82 2.67 3.62
N ASP A 188 25.78 2.77 2.69
CA ASP A 188 26.75 3.85 2.59
C ASP A 188 26.73 4.55 1.21
N PRO A 189 26.06 5.72 1.10
CA PRO A 189 26.00 6.46 -0.16
C PRO A 189 27.33 7.12 -0.54
N TRP A 190 28.36 7.10 0.31
CA TRP A 190 29.72 7.50 -0.09
C TRP A 190 30.52 6.34 -0.70
N SER A 191 29.98 5.13 -0.65
CA SER A 191 30.54 3.91 -1.28
C SER A 191 29.78 3.48 -2.54
N GLY A 192 28.70 4.18 -2.90
CA GLY A 192 27.96 4.00 -4.16
C GLY A 192 26.52 3.54 -3.99
N ASP A 193 26.09 3.35 -2.75
CA ASP A 193 24.74 2.89 -2.44
C ASP A 193 23.70 3.96 -2.71
N HIS A 194 22.53 3.52 -3.16
CA HIS A 194 21.48 4.43 -3.57
C HIS A 194 20.08 3.84 -3.40
N PRO A 195 19.06 4.69 -3.27
CA PRO A 195 17.67 4.27 -3.16
C PRO A 195 17.23 3.39 -4.34
N CYS A 196 16.47 2.34 -4.03
CA CYS A 196 15.78 1.52 -5.01
C CYS A 196 14.33 2.00 -5.10
N ILE A 197 14.00 2.74 -6.17
CA ILE A 197 12.69 3.39 -6.31
C ILE A 197 11.96 2.96 -7.59
N HIS A 198 10.63 3.07 -7.55
CA HIS A 198 9.80 3.08 -8.75
C HIS A 198 9.58 4.52 -9.27
N GLY A 199 9.16 4.66 -10.53
CA GLY A 199 8.90 5.98 -11.12
C GLY A 199 10.15 6.79 -11.49
N ASP A 200 9.92 8.02 -11.94
CA ASP A 200 10.97 9.02 -12.19
C ASP A 200 11.09 10.01 -11.02
N GLN A 201 10.04 10.14 -10.21
CA GLN A 201 10.07 10.68 -8.86
C GLN A 201 9.34 9.69 -7.94
N ALA A 202 9.94 9.42 -6.78
CA ALA A 202 9.32 8.68 -5.69
C ALA A 202 9.41 9.48 -4.39
N LEU A 203 8.36 9.35 -3.59
CA LEU A 203 8.37 9.70 -2.17
C LEU A 203 8.48 8.41 -1.36
N TYR A 204 8.95 8.51 -0.12
CA TYR A 204 8.96 7.39 0.80
C TYR A 204 8.65 7.85 2.23
N THR A 205 7.89 7.04 2.95
CA THR A 205 7.56 7.27 4.35
C THR A 205 7.29 5.95 5.08
N ILE A 206 7.55 5.94 6.39
CA ILE A 206 7.28 4.83 7.29
C ILE A 206 6.41 5.37 8.41
N PHE A 207 5.30 4.70 8.68
CA PHE A 207 4.36 5.06 9.73
C PHE A 207 3.75 3.82 10.38
N ASN A 208 3.03 4.00 11.48
CA ASN A 208 2.45 2.93 12.26
C ASN A 208 1.19 3.37 12.99
N ASP A 209 0.41 2.43 13.51
CA ASP A 209 -0.81 2.74 14.26
C ASP A 209 -0.65 2.65 15.79
N LYS A 210 0.56 2.51 16.33
CA LYS A 210 0.78 2.18 17.75
C LYS A 210 1.80 3.07 18.46
N ALA A 211 2.07 4.27 17.94
CA ALA A 211 2.85 5.29 18.63
C ALA A 211 2.02 6.13 19.62
N GLY A 212 0.70 6.14 19.47
CA GLY A 212 -0.21 6.99 20.26
C GLY A 212 -1.65 6.47 20.25
N PRO A 213 -2.58 7.20 20.89
CA PRO A 213 -4.01 6.86 20.88
C PRO A 213 -4.61 7.01 19.47
N HIS A 214 -5.63 6.22 19.14
CA HIS A 214 -6.41 6.43 17.92
C HIS A 214 -7.45 7.51 18.16
N LEU A 215 -7.23 8.67 17.55
CA LEU A 215 -8.07 9.86 17.75
C LEU A 215 -9.09 10.07 16.63
N GLU A 216 -8.93 9.38 15.51
CA GLU A 216 -9.86 9.45 14.38
C GLU A 216 -10.93 8.37 14.53
N SER A 217 -10.53 7.09 14.62
CA SER A 217 -11.49 5.99 14.71
C SER A 217 -11.95 5.67 16.13
N ASN A 218 -11.18 6.07 17.15
CA ASN A 218 -11.30 5.58 18.53
C ASN A 218 -11.21 4.04 18.67
N GLY A 219 -10.68 3.36 17.65
CA GLY A 219 -10.45 1.92 17.65
C GLY A 219 -9.24 1.52 18.51
N PRO A 220 -9.19 0.29 19.03
CA PRO A 220 -7.96 -0.29 19.54
C PRO A 220 -6.93 -0.48 18.40
N PRO A 221 -5.64 -0.16 18.64
CA PRO A 221 -4.59 -0.33 17.64
C PRO A 221 -4.31 -1.80 17.35
N ILE A 222 -3.84 -2.07 16.13
CA ILE A 222 -3.43 -3.37 15.60
C ILE A 222 -1.99 -3.67 16.01
N GLY A 223 -1.10 -2.67 15.98
CA GLY A 223 0.36 -2.89 15.95
C GLY A 223 0.86 -3.04 14.52
N LEU A 224 0.28 -2.27 13.61
CA LEU A 224 0.58 -2.25 12.19
C LEU A 224 1.67 -1.22 11.92
N GLU A 225 2.72 -1.63 11.20
CA GLU A 225 3.70 -0.78 10.55
C GLU A 225 3.43 -0.74 9.05
N VAL A 226 3.57 0.42 8.42
CA VAL A 226 3.30 0.64 7.01
C VAL A 226 4.43 1.43 6.39
N HIS A 227 4.99 0.90 5.30
CA HIS A 227 5.92 1.61 4.46
C HIS A 227 5.19 2.00 3.18
N ALA A 228 5.23 3.27 2.80
CA ALA A 228 4.54 3.74 1.61
C ALA A 228 5.51 4.43 0.65
N MET A 229 5.43 4.05 -0.63
CA MET A 229 6.16 4.66 -1.73
C MET A 229 5.18 5.22 -2.76
N PRO A 230 4.77 6.50 -2.66
CA PRO A 230 4.15 7.20 -3.76
C PRO A 230 5.14 7.44 -4.90
N PHE A 231 4.76 7.19 -6.14
CA PHE A 231 5.63 7.44 -7.30
C PHE A 231 4.84 7.75 -8.57
N ALA A 232 5.50 8.38 -9.54
CA ALA A 232 4.94 8.58 -10.87
C ALA A 232 6.05 8.56 -11.94
N TYR A 233 5.66 8.15 -13.15
CA TYR A 233 6.52 8.13 -14.32
C TYR A 233 6.23 9.35 -15.18
N ASN A 234 7.27 9.99 -15.70
CA ASN A 234 7.15 11.02 -16.71
C ASN A 234 7.34 10.40 -18.09
N THR A 235 6.74 10.99 -19.12
CA THR A 235 7.00 10.64 -20.54
C THR A 235 6.65 9.21 -20.98
N VAL A 236 5.98 8.41 -20.15
CA VAL A 236 5.45 7.09 -20.54
C VAL A 236 4.04 7.26 -21.11
N PRO A 237 3.81 6.99 -22.41
CA PRO A 237 2.50 7.15 -23.02
C PRO A 237 1.45 6.28 -22.34
N GLY A 238 0.28 6.85 -22.08
CA GLY A 238 -0.82 6.14 -21.42
C GLY A 238 -0.72 6.11 -19.90
N LEU A 239 0.30 6.73 -19.29
CA LEU A 239 0.39 6.95 -17.84
C LEU A 239 0.25 8.42 -17.45
N GLU A 240 -0.03 9.33 -18.39
CA GLU A 240 -0.19 10.76 -18.08
C GLU A 240 -1.14 10.98 -16.88
N GLN A 241 -0.77 11.89 -15.97
CA GLN A 241 -1.57 12.26 -14.79
C GLN A 241 -1.97 11.08 -13.88
N THR A 242 -1.15 10.03 -13.86
CA THR A 242 -1.29 8.87 -12.97
C THR A 242 -0.26 8.93 -11.86
N VAL A 243 -0.72 8.74 -10.61
CA VAL A 243 0.11 8.60 -9.42
C VAL A 243 -0.12 7.22 -8.84
N PHE A 244 0.97 6.51 -8.57
CA PHE A 244 0.93 5.21 -7.93
C PHE A 244 1.28 5.36 -6.46
N VAL A 245 0.74 4.48 -5.62
CA VAL A 245 1.20 4.30 -4.25
C VAL A 245 1.35 2.82 -3.97
N GLN A 246 2.59 2.42 -3.72
CA GLN A 246 2.90 1.09 -3.19
C GLN A 246 2.87 1.15 -1.68
N TYR A 247 2.22 0.17 -1.06
CA TYR A 247 2.26 0.00 0.39
C TYR A 247 2.80 -1.38 0.74
N HIS A 248 3.59 -1.42 1.80
CA HIS A 248 4.05 -2.63 2.44
C HIS A 248 3.63 -2.57 3.91
N LEU A 249 2.69 -3.42 4.30
CA LEU A 249 2.07 -3.47 5.62
C LEU A 249 2.66 -4.63 6.40
N ILE A 250 2.95 -4.43 7.68
CA ILE A 250 3.56 -5.44 8.54
C ILE A 250 2.81 -5.48 9.87
N ASN A 251 2.29 -6.65 10.24
CA ASN A 251 1.77 -6.86 11.58
C ASN A 251 2.92 -7.07 12.56
N ARG A 252 3.37 -6.02 13.24
CA ARG A 252 4.41 -6.08 14.27
C ARG A 252 3.87 -6.56 15.63
N GLY A 253 2.55 -6.66 15.75
CA GLY A 253 1.85 -7.10 16.96
C GLY A 253 1.86 -8.61 17.16
N THR A 254 1.06 -9.07 18.11
CA THR A 254 0.92 -10.50 18.49
C THR A 254 -0.49 -11.05 18.26
N LEU A 255 -1.40 -10.23 17.75
CA LEU A 255 -2.78 -10.63 17.48
C LEU A 255 -2.91 -11.09 16.03
N THR A 256 -3.50 -12.28 15.86
CA THR A 256 -4.08 -12.68 14.59
C THR A 256 -5.44 -11.97 14.44
N LEU A 257 -5.63 -11.22 13.36
CA LEU A 257 -6.92 -10.63 13.03
C LEU A 257 -7.62 -11.43 11.95
N THR A 258 -8.86 -11.82 12.21
CA THR A 258 -9.76 -12.44 11.24
C THR A 258 -10.74 -11.42 10.70
N ASP A 259 -11.39 -11.73 9.58
CA ASP A 259 -12.27 -10.76 8.89
C ASP A 259 -11.52 -9.45 8.59
N PHE A 260 -10.20 -9.56 8.38
CA PHE A 260 -9.29 -8.45 8.16
C PHE A 260 -9.53 -7.88 6.77
N ARG A 261 -9.66 -6.55 6.69
CA ARG A 261 -9.89 -5.84 5.44
C ARG A 261 -8.98 -4.64 5.36
N ILE A 262 -8.62 -4.32 4.13
CA ILE A 262 -7.89 -3.13 3.78
C ILE A 262 -8.76 -2.34 2.81
N ALA A 263 -8.91 -1.05 3.03
CA ALA A 263 -9.58 -0.18 2.09
C ALA A 263 -8.74 1.07 1.81
N HIS A 264 -8.76 1.53 0.57
CA HIS A 264 -8.37 2.89 0.25
C HIS A 264 -9.59 3.79 0.37
N PHE A 265 -9.48 4.80 1.22
CA PHE A 265 -10.47 5.85 1.39
C PHE A 265 -10.13 7.06 0.51
N ALA A 266 -11.16 7.64 -0.09
CA ALA A 266 -11.09 8.94 -0.74
C ALA A 266 -12.31 9.79 -0.41
N ASP A 267 -12.06 11.05 -0.06
CA ASP A 267 -13.01 12.15 -0.15
C ASP A 267 -12.89 12.74 -1.55
N LEU A 268 -13.76 12.28 -2.45
CA LEU A 268 -13.70 12.61 -3.87
C LEU A 268 -14.41 13.96 -4.07
N ASP A 269 -13.61 14.96 -4.41
CA ASP A 269 -14.06 16.31 -4.71
C ASP A 269 -13.53 16.67 -6.10
N LEU A 270 -14.28 16.35 -7.16
CA LEU A 270 -13.90 16.63 -8.53
C LEU A 270 -14.13 18.10 -8.85
N GLY A 271 -13.23 18.97 -8.40
CA GLY A 271 -13.47 20.40 -8.40
C GLY A 271 -14.49 20.74 -7.32
N CYS A 272 -15.76 20.89 -7.70
CA CYS A 272 -16.81 21.08 -6.72
C CYS A 272 -17.31 19.73 -6.17
N GLY A 273 -16.95 19.42 -4.91
CA GLY A 273 -17.48 18.20 -4.25
C GLY A 273 -19.01 18.15 -4.16
N GLN A 274 -19.73 19.27 -4.30
CA GLN A 274 -21.19 19.33 -4.13
C GLN A 274 -21.99 18.97 -5.40
N ASP A 275 -21.36 18.67 -6.52
CA ASP A 275 -22.04 18.22 -7.75
C ASP A 275 -21.49 16.91 -8.32
N ASP A 276 -20.87 16.09 -7.46
CA ASP A 276 -20.27 14.82 -7.85
C ASP A 276 -21.21 13.60 -7.82
N HIS A 277 -20.88 12.65 -8.69
CA HIS A 277 -21.32 11.27 -8.64
C HIS A 277 -20.13 10.32 -8.41
N VAL A 278 -20.42 9.15 -7.84
CA VAL A 278 -19.47 8.06 -7.65
C VAL A 278 -19.86 6.83 -8.46
N GLY A 279 -18.89 6.04 -8.88
CA GLY A 279 -19.11 4.78 -9.57
C GLY A 279 -18.02 3.75 -9.28
N THR A 280 -18.32 2.51 -9.65
CA THR A 280 -17.38 1.39 -9.59
C THR A 280 -17.23 0.78 -10.97
N ASP A 281 -15.99 0.50 -11.36
CA ASP A 281 -15.69 -0.44 -12.43
C ASP A 281 -15.06 -1.69 -11.77
N ALA A 282 -15.89 -2.70 -11.54
CA ALA A 282 -15.52 -3.91 -10.80
C ALA A 282 -14.42 -4.67 -11.53
N ALA A 283 -14.55 -4.82 -12.86
CA ALA A 283 -13.56 -5.47 -13.70
C ALA A 283 -12.19 -4.79 -13.66
N ARG A 284 -12.17 -3.46 -13.55
CA ARG A 284 -10.95 -2.65 -13.45
C ARG A 284 -10.48 -2.37 -12.03
N GLY A 285 -11.15 -2.91 -11.02
CA GLY A 285 -10.86 -2.64 -9.61
C GLY A 285 -10.85 -1.14 -9.30
N LEU A 286 -11.67 -0.35 -10.00
CA LEU A 286 -11.64 1.10 -9.99
C LEU A 286 -12.86 1.65 -9.27
N VAL A 287 -12.63 2.56 -8.34
CA VAL A 287 -13.68 3.39 -7.73
C VAL A 287 -13.42 4.83 -8.14
N TYR A 288 -14.41 5.51 -8.72
CA TYR A 288 -14.20 6.79 -9.39
C TYR A 288 -15.29 7.82 -9.06
N ALA A 289 -14.92 9.09 -9.19
CA ALA A 289 -15.83 10.23 -9.24
C ALA A 289 -15.95 10.78 -10.65
N VAL A 290 -17.13 11.36 -10.91
CA VAL A 290 -17.47 12.03 -12.14
C VAL A 290 -18.49 13.12 -11.85
N ASN A 291 -18.35 14.28 -12.49
CA ASN A 291 -19.30 15.37 -12.32
C ASN A 291 -20.72 14.96 -12.74
N GLY A 292 -21.73 15.35 -11.97
CA GLY A 292 -23.13 15.03 -12.22
C GLY A 292 -23.77 15.81 -13.38
N ALA A 293 -23.07 16.81 -13.93
CA ALA A 293 -23.55 17.67 -15.01
C ALA A 293 -22.53 17.83 -16.16
N GLU A 294 -22.98 18.40 -17.28
CA GLU A 294 -22.13 18.68 -18.46
C GLU A 294 -21.06 19.76 -18.22
N VAL A 295 -21.27 20.57 -17.19
CA VAL A 295 -20.35 21.64 -16.76
C VAL A 295 -20.17 21.50 -15.26
N ASP A 296 -18.92 21.32 -14.83
CA ASP A 296 -18.53 21.38 -13.42
C ASP A 296 -18.35 22.86 -13.04
N ASN A 297 -19.24 23.35 -12.18
CA ASN A 297 -19.20 24.72 -11.72
C ASN A 297 -18.56 24.77 -10.33
N GLY A 298 -17.72 25.78 -10.09
CA GLY A 298 -17.17 25.97 -8.75
C GLY A 298 -18.24 26.18 -7.67
N CYS A 299 -17.94 25.73 -6.45
CA CYS A 299 -18.78 25.91 -5.28
C CYS A 299 -17.96 26.21 -4.04
N THR A 300 -18.54 26.94 -3.07
CA THR A 300 -17.92 27.23 -1.76
C THR A 300 -16.49 27.79 -1.80
N GLY A 301 -16.10 28.46 -2.88
CA GLY A 301 -14.74 29.00 -3.07
C GLY A 301 -13.80 28.08 -3.85
N THR A 302 -14.16 26.81 -4.01
CA THR A 302 -13.45 25.83 -4.83
C THR A 302 -13.80 26.02 -6.31
N PRO A 303 -12.81 26.12 -7.20
CA PRO A 303 -13.05 26.18 -8.64
C PRO A 303 -13.49 24.81 -9.20
N GLY A 304 -14.42 24.84 -10.16
CA GLY A 304 -14.82 23.66 -10.93
C GLY A 304 -13.99 23.51 -12.20
N TYR A 305 -13.96 22.30 -12.75
CA TYR A 305 -13.25 21.95 -13.98
C TYR A 305 -13.88 22.53 -15.26
N GLY A 306 -15.10 23.07 -15.21
CA GLY A 306 -15.78 23.71 -16.33
C GLY A 306 -16.44 22.74 -17.30
N GLU A 307 -16.57 23.15 -18.58
CA GLU A 307 -17.14 22.31 -19.64
C GLU A 307 -16.31 21.05 -19.86
N GLN A 308 -16.97 19.96 -20.25
CA GLN A 308 -16.33 18.65 -20.45
C GLN A 308 -15.54 18.23 -19.20
N PRO A 309 -16.20 18.03 -18.06
CA PRO A 309 -15.52 17.67 -16.81
C PRO A 309 -14.77 16.34 -16.96
N PRO A 310 -13.66 16.16 -16.22
CA PRO A 310 -12.91 14.92 -16.22
C PRO A 310 -13.64 13.81 -15.45
N ALA A 311 -12.98 12.66 -15.34
CA ALA A 311 -13.26 11.67 -14.32
C ALA A 311 -11.95 11.34 -13.61
N PHE A 312 -12.04 10.98 -12.34
CA PHE A 312 -10.90 10.65 -11.50
C PHE A 312 -11.23 9.44 -10.62
N GLY A 313 -10.27 8.56 -10.37
CA GLY A 313 -10.52 7.44 -9.48
C GLY A 313 -9.28 6.73 -8.99
N MET A 314 -9.50 5.83 -8.04
CA MET A 314 -8.48 4.94 -7.46
C MET A 314 -8.68 3.53 -7.99
N ALA A 315 -7.65 2.96 -8.59
CA ALA A 315 -7.63 1.59 -9.11
C ALA A 315 -6.77 0.70 -8.21
N VAL A 316 -7.36 -0.38 -7.69
CA VAL A 316 -6.63 -1.48 -7.05
C VAL A 316 -5.92 -2.27 -8.14
N LEU A 317 -4.59 -2.22 -8.12
CA LEU A 317 -3.73 -2.92 -9.08
C LEU A 317 -3.18 -4.21 -8.49
N LYS A 318 -2.72 -4.17 -7.22
CA LYS A 318 -2.25 -5.33 -6.44
C LYS A 318 -2.90 -5.29 -5.06
N GLY A 319 -3.63 -6.34 -4.70
CA GLY A 319 -4.18 -6.54 -3.36
C GLY A 319 -3.43 -7.61 -2.55
N PRO A 320 -3.89 -7.88 -1.30
CA PRO A 320 -3.32 -8.93 -0.46
C PRO A 320 -3.42 -10.31 -1.13
N LEU A 321 -2.54 -11.23 -0.74
CA LEU A 321 -2.64 -12.63 -1.16
C LEU A 321 -3.90 -13.27 -0.58
N LEU A 322 -4.44 -14.26 -1.28
CA LEU A 322 -5.42 -15.17 -0.73
C LEU A 322 -4.74 -16.10 0.29
N GLU A 323 -5.56 -16.69 1.16
CA GLU A 323 -5.10 -17.71 2.08
C GLU A 323 -4.59 -18.93 1.29
N PRO A 324 -3.38 -19.43 1.57
CA PRO A 324 -2.80 -20.53 0.80
C PRO A 324 -3.62 -21.81 0.99
N ASP A 325 -4.07 -22.40 -0.11
CA ASP A 325 -4.82 -23.66 -0.14
C ASP A 325 -4.07 -24.79 -0.87
N GLY A 326 -2.88 -24.47 -1.42
CA GLY A 326 -2.01 -25.37 -2.15
C GLY A 326 -2.43 -25.59 -3.60
N LEU A 327 -3.30 -24.73 -4.14
CA LEU A 327 -3.78 -24.78 -5.52
C LEU A 327 -3.30 -23.55 -6.31
N ASP A 328 -3.32 -23.71 -7.63
CA ASP A 328 -3.40 -22.60 -8.58
C ASP A 328 -4.89 -22.50 -8.93
N ASN A 329 -5.56 -21.55 -8.29
CA ASN A 329 -7.00 -21.39 -8.30
C ASN A 329 -7.49 -20.98 -9.69
N ALA A 330 -8.54 -21.65 -10.16
CA ALA A 330 -9.07 -21.41 -11.49
C ALA A 330 -9.98 -20.18 -11.48
N MET A 331 -9.89 -19.34 -12.52
CA MET A 331 -10.82 -18.22 -12.73
C MET A 331 -12.28 -18.69 -12.97
N VAL A 332 -13.02 -19.00 -11.89
CA VAL A 332 -14.42 -19.46 -11.91
C VAL A 332 -15.31 -18.63 -10.97
N LEU A 333 -16.61 -18.59 -11.26
CA LEU A 333 -17.62 -17.79 -10.52
C LEU A 333 -17.67 -18.07 -9.01
N GLU A 334 -17.27 -19.28 -8.60
CA GLU A 334 -17.27 -19.73 -7.20
C GLU A 334 -16.13 -19.06 -6.39
N GLU A 335 -15.17 -18.43 -7.06
CA GLU A 335 -14.12 -17.61 -6.47
C GLU A 335 -14.48 -16.14 -6.65
N LEU A 336 -15.23 -15.59 -5.68
CA LEU A 336 -15.82 -14.25 -5.67
C LEU A 336 -14.82 -13.08 -5.86
N TYR A 337 -13.53 -13.36 -5.98
CA TYR A 337 -12.43 -12.39 -6.04
C TYR A 337 -11.78 -12.29 -7.44
N GLN A 338 -12.46 -12.79 -8.47
CA GLN A 338 -11.97 -13.01 -9.84
C GLN A 338 -11.42 -11.77 -10.59
N TYR A 339 -11.54 -10.56 -10.04
CA TYR A 339 -10.89 -9.35 -10.58
C TYR A 339 -9.51 -9.05 -9.99
N GLY A 340 -8.95 -10.00 -9.24
CA GLY A 340 -7.56 -9.99 -8.78
C GLY A 340 -6.56 -10.51 -9.81
N THR A 341 -5.37 -10.90 -9.35
CA THR A 341 -4.26 -11.42 -10.18
C THR A 341 -3.76 -12.75 -9.62
N GLY A 342 -2.96 -13.50 -10.38
CA GLY A 342 -2.37 -14.78 -9.96
C GLY A 342 -3.18 -16.03 -10.35
N TYR A 343 -4.48 -15.88 -10.59
CA TYR A 343 -5.33 -17.02 -10.94
C TYR A 343 -4.98 -17.68 -12.27
N ALA A 344 -4.95 -19.02 -12.27
CA ALA A 344 -4.79 -19.89 -13.43
C ALA A 344 -3.51 -19.63 -14.23
N ASP A 345 -2.43 -19.24 -13.56
CA ASP A 345 -1.15 -18.89 -14.18
C ASP A 345 -0.07 -20.00 -14.06
N GLY A 346 -0.39 -21.08 -13.34
CA GLY A 346 0.48 -22.23 -13.09
C GLY A 346 1.35 -22.11 -11.84
N ILE A 347 1.27 -20.99 -11.10
CA ILE A 347 1.96 -20.76 -9.84
C ILE A 347 0.96 -20.97 -8.70
N VAL A 348 1.31 -21.86 -7.78
CA VAL A 348 0.46 -22.18 -6.63
C VAL A 348 0.54 -21.09 -5.56
N ASP A 349 -0.60 -20.74 -4.97
CA ASP A 349 -0.74 -19.80 -3.85
C ASP A 349 -0.21 -18.36 -4.13
N ASN A 350 -0.29 -17.88 -5.38
CA ASN A 350 0.06 -16.49 -5.74
C ASN A 350 -1.16 -15.60 -6.05
N GLU A 351 -2.37 -16.11 -5.82
CA GLU A 351 -3.61 -15.40 -6.07
C GLU A 351 -3.77 -14.24 -5.12
N ARG A 352 -4.22 -13.11 -5.68
CA ARG A 352 -4.38 -11.86 -4.95
C ARG A 352 -5.81 -11.38 -5.04
N PHE A 353 -6.27 -10.73 -3.97
CA PHE A 353 -7.53 -10.01 -4.00
C PHE A 353 -7.45 -8.86 -5.01
N GLY A 354 -8.48 -8.75 -5.86
CA GLY A 354 -8.78 -7.52 -6.57
C GLY A 354 -9.60 -6.56 -5.70
N LEU A 355 -10.44 -5.74 -6.34
CA LEU A 355 -11.46 -4.99 -5.63
C LEU A 355 -12.58 -5.94 -5.19
N SER A 356 -12.57 -6.34 -3.91
CA SER A 356 -13.56 -7.25 -3.35
C SER A 356 -14.90 -6.56 -3.10
N ARG A 357 -14.87 -5.30 -2.65
CA ARG A 357 -16.08 -4.48 -2.42
C ARG A 357 -15.80 -3.03 -2.77
N SER A 358 -16.87 -2.29 -3.07
CA SER A 358 -16.83 -0.82 -3.04
C SER A 358 -17.98 -0.28 -2.22
N MET A 359 -17.70 0.75 -1.45
CA MET A 359 -18.69 1.44 -0.64
C MET A 359 -18.61 2.94 -0.91
N TYR A 360 -19.72 3.64 -0.76
CA TYR A 360 -19.73 5.09 -0.78
C TYR A 360 -20.56 5.63 0.38
N PHE A 361 -20.32 6.87 0.75
CA PHE A 361 -21.13 7.58 1.74
C PHE A 361 -21.08 9.09 1.48
N LEU A 362 -22.00 9.81 2.12
CA LEU A 362 -22.33 11.18 1.80
C LEU A 362 -21.83 12.14 2.88
N GLY A 363 -21.47 13.36 2.49
CA GLY A 363 -21.16 14.42 3.46
C GLY A 363 -22.40 14.88 4.24
N ALA A 364 -23.58 14.74 3.63
CA ALA A 364 -24.87 15.04 4.25
C ALA A 364 -26.01 14.24 3.61
N GLY A 365 -27.08 13.99 4.36
CA GLY A 365 -28.26 13.27 3.85
C GLY A 365 -28.82 12.27 4.86
N MET A 366 -29.22 11.11 4.36
CA MET A 366 -29.80 10.05 5.19
C MET A 366 -28.77 9.53 6.20
N SER A 367 -29.11 9.53 7.49
CA SER A 367 -28.21 9.19 8.59
C SER A 367 -27.48 7.84 8.47
N ALA A 368 -28.07 6.88 7.76
CA ALA A 368 -27.47 5.56 7.54
C ALA A 368 -26.29 5.59 6.55
N MET A 369 -26.24 6.62 5.69
CA MET A 369 -25.37 6.71 4.51
C MET A 369 -24.41 7.90 4.57
N VAL A 370 -24.32 8.60 5.70
CA VAL A 370 -23.41 9.75 5.86
C VAL A 370 -22.13 9.36 6.59
N ASP A 371 -21.20 10.29 6.76
CA ASP A 371 -19.96 10.09 7.53
C ASP A 371 -20.15 9.22 8.80
N PRO A 372 -19.19 8.34 9.14
CA PRO A 372 -19.18 7.60 10.38
C PRO A 372 -19.31 8.52 11.61
N ASP A 373 -19.99 8.05 12.65
CA ASP A 373 -19.88 8.69 13.96
C ASP A 373 -18.50 8.35 14.56
N PRO A 374 -17.63 9.33 14.85
CA PRO A 374 -16.28 9.07 15.36
C PRO A 374 -16.29 8.35 16.73
N LEU A 375 -17.39 8.43 17.49
CA LEU A 375 -17.54 7.72 18.77
C LEU A 375 -17.97 6.26 18.60
N VAL A 376 -18.19 5.80 17.37
CA VAL A 376 -18.66 4.45 17.07
C VAL A 376 -17.75 3.82 16.00
N PRO A 377 -16.61 3.22 16.42
CA PRO A 377 -15.64 2.59 15.50
C PRO A 377 -16.29 1.59 14.52
N GLN A 378 -17.36 0.93 14.96
CA GLN A 378 -18.14 -0.01 14.17
C GLN A 378 -18.73 0.59 12.89
N HIS A 379 -19.00 1.90 12.82
CA HIS A 379 -19.49 2.53 11.60
C HIS A 379 -18.46 2.50 10.46
N TYR A 380 -17.18 2.77 10.77
CA TYR A 380 -16.09 2.69 9.79
C TYR A 380 -15.95 1.26 9.27
N TYR A 381 -15.90 0.29 10.20
CA TYR A 381 -15.78 -1.12 9.84
C TYR A 381 -17.03 -1.66 9.12
N ASN A 382 -18.23 -1.14 9.40
CA ASN A 382 -19.43 -1.44 8.62
C ASN A 382 -19.25 -1.05 7.15
N TYR A 383 -18.74 0.15 6.86
CA TYR A 383 -18.49 0.55 5.47
C TYR A 383 -17.44 -0.32 4.79
N MET A 384 -16.38 -0.73 5.50
CA MET A 384 -15.42 -1.71 4.97
C MET A 384 -16.06 -3.08 4.69
N ARG A 385 -17.18 -3.41 5.32
CA ARG A 385 -17.95 -4.63 5.06
C ARG A 385 -19.03 -4.47 3.99
N GLY A 386 -19.19 -3.30 3.37
CA GLY A 386 -20.31 -3.02 2.47
C GLY A 386 -21.65 -2.92 3.23
N VAL A 387 -21.62 -2.44 4.47
CA VAL A 387 -22.76 -2.33 5.38
C VAL A 387 -22.93 -0.87 5.80
N TRP A 388 -24.16 -0.37 5.75
CA TRP A 388 -24.52 0.97 6.20
C TRP A 388 -24.38 1.13 7.73
N ARG A 389 -24.38 2.38 8.21
CA ARG A 389 -24.22 2.65 9.66
C ARG A 389 -25.27 1.96 10.54
N ASP A 390 -26.47 1.77 10.00
CA ASP A 390 -27.59 1.14 10.70
C ASP A 390 -27.63 -0.40 10.55
N ASN A 391 -26.55 -1.00 10.03
CA ASN A 391 -26.36 -2.43 9.80
C ASN A 391 -27.16 -3.04 8.64
N ASN A 392 -27.81 -2.23 7.80
CA ASN A 392 -28.34 -2.73 6.53
C ASN A 392 -27.20 -2.89 5.52
N VAL A 393 -27.23 -3.94 4.72
CA VAL A 393 -26.25 -4.14 3.64
C VAL A 393 -26.47 -3.14 2.50
N LEU A 394 -25.41 -2.84 1.75
CA LEU A 394 -25.54 -2.26 0.42
C LEU A 394 -26.42 -3.17 -0.45
N THR A 395 -27.34 -2.57 -1.20
CA THR A 395 -28.27 -3.30 -2.07
C THR A 395 -28.26 -2.76 -3.49
N TYR A 396 -28.41 -3.61 -4.49
CA TYR A 396 -28.42 -3.22 -5.89
C TYR A 396 -29.63 -2.32 -6.24
N GLY A 397 -29.37 -1.23 -6.98
CA GLY A 397 -30.38 -0.30 -7.48
C GLY A 397 -30.62 0.93 -6.60
N GLY A 398 -31.30 1.94 -7.17
CA GLY A 398 -31.57 3.20 -6.48
C GLY A 398 -30.29 3.89 -6.00
N ASN A 399 -30.26 4.27 -4.72
CA ASN A 399 -29.08 4.83 -4.04
C ASN A 399 -28.29 3.78 -3.23
N GLY A 400 -28.51 2.48 -3.44
CA GLY A 400 -27.80 1.47 -2.67
C GLY A 400 -28.42 1.12 -1.31
N TYR A 401 -29.51 1.78 -0.91
CA TYR A 401 -30.15 1.57 0.38
C TYR A 401 -31.62 1.17 0.21
N ASN A 402 -31.91 -0.13 0.28
CA ASN A 402 -33.27 -0.66 0.25
C ASN A 402 -33.48 -1.70 1.36
N VAL A 403 -34.31 -1.34 2.34
CA VAL A 403 -34.63 -2.20 3.49
C VAL A 403 -35.88 -3.07 3.29
N GLN A 404 -36.48 -3.05 2.09
CA GLN A 404 -37.67 -3.84 1.81
C GLN A 404 -37.31 -5.32 1.60
N PRO A 405 -38.19 -6.26 2.00
CA PRO A 405 -38.00 -7.68 1.70
C PRO A 405 -37.82 -7.91 0.19
N GLY A 406 -36.78 -8.65 -0.18
CA GLY A 406 -36.44 -8.91 -1.59
C GLY A 406 -35.51 -7.87 -2.22
N ALA A 407 -35.03 -6.87 -1.46
CA ALA A 407 -33.87 -6.10 -1.86
C ALA A 407 -32.66 -7.03 -2.06
N PHE A 408 -31.93 -6.80 -3.14
CA PHE A 408 -30.84 -7.68 -3.56
C PHE A 408 -29.51 -7.12 -3.03
N PRO A 409 -28.76 -7.83 -2.17
CA PRO A 409 -27.46 -7.34 -1.67
C PRO A 409 -26.47 -7.07 -2.80
N SER A 410 -25.57 -6.11 -2.60
CA SER A 410 -24.49 -5.86 -3.54
C SER A 410 -23.19 -5.56 -2.83
N ASP A 411 -22.10 -6.05 -3.40
CA ASP A 411 -20.74 -5.79 -2.92
C ASP A 411 -20.12 -4.54 -3.56
N HIS A 412 -20.73 -4.01 -4.63
CA HIS A 412 -20.24 -2.84 -5.35
C HIS A 412 -21.31 -1.76 -5.48
N ALA A 413 -20.97 -0.53 -5.11
CA ALA A 413 -21.82 0.62 -5.35
C ALA A 413 -21.71 1.06 -6.81
N PHE A 414 -22.83 1.07 -7.53
CA PHE A 414 -22.93 1.57 -8.91
C PHE A 414 -21.90 0.94 -9.89
N PRO A 415 -21.88 -0.39 -10.05
CA PRO A 415 -20.91 -1.07 -10.91
C PRO A 415 -21.13 -0.83 -12.43
N GLY A 416 -22.18 -0.10 -12.81
CA GLY A 416 -22.56 0.05 -14.22
C GLY A 416 -22.79 -1.32 -14.87
N ASP A 417 -22.17 -1.54 -16.02
CA ASP A 417 -22.17 -2.80 -16.77
C ASP A 417 -20.87 -3.61 -16.60
N THR A 418 -20.02 -3.22 -15.64
CA THR A 418 -18.65 -3.75 -15.47
C THR A 418 -18.58 -5.04 -14.66
N ASP A 419 -19.70 -5.48 -14.09
CA ASP A 419 -19.90 -6.79 -13.46
C ASP A 419 -20.93 -7.64 -14.24
N PRO A 420 -20.60 -8.08 -15.47
CA PRO A 420 -21.55 -8.78 -16.33
C PRO A 420 -21.89 -10.19 -15.84
N LEU A 421 -21.07 -10.77 -14.97
CA LEU A 421 -21.28 -12.10 -14.38
C LEU A 421 -21.95 -12.02 -13.01
N GLY A 422 -22.07 -10.82 -12.43
CA GLY A 422 -22.74 -10.57 -11.17
C GLY A 422 -21.94 -11.05 -9.97
N TYR A 423 -20.61 -10.98 -9.99
CA TYR A 423 -19.74 -11.35 -8.86
C TYR A 423 -20.12 -10.60 -7.59
N GLY A 424 -20.37 -9.29 -7.70
CA GLY A 424 -20.81 -8.49 -6.57
C GLY A 424 -22.26 -8.73 -6.17
N THR A 425 -22.90 -9.76 -6.73
CA THR A 425 -24.30 -10.12 -6.58
C THR A 425 -24.49 -11.64 -6.56
N ASP A 426 -23.58 -12.36 -5.90
CA ASP A 426 -23.60 -13.83 -5.76
C ASP A 426 -23.71 -14.61 -7.08
N GLY A 427 -23.07 -14.11 -8.13
CA GLY A 427 -23.10 -14.69 -9.47
C GLY A 427 -24.42 -14.51 -10.21
N ILE A 428 -25.24 -13.52 -9.82
CA ILE A 428 -26.53 -13.23 -10.44
C ILE A 428 -26.44 -11.90 -11.22
N PRO A 429 -26.28 -11.94 -12.55
CA PRO A 429 -26.18 -10.73 -13.37
C PRO A 429 -27.34 -9.77 -13.16
N GLN A 430 -27.01 -8.49 -12.97
CA GLN A 430 -27.98 -7.41 -12.82
C GLN A 430 -27.98 -6.47 -14.03
N ALA A 431 -29.04 -5.69 -14.19
CA ALA A 431 -29.10 -4.65 -15.21
C ALA A 431 -28.13 -3.50 -14.84
N PRO A 432 -27.52 -2.82 -15.83
CA PRO A 432 -26.54 -1.77 -15.54
C PRO A 432 -27.06 -0.70 -14.56
N TRP A 433 -26.27 -0.42 -13.52
CA TRP A 433 -26.65 0.50 -12.44
C TRP A 433 -25.56 1.54 -12.18
N THR A 434 -25.88 2.80 -12.47
CA THR A 434 -25.07 3.99 -12.22
C THR A 434 -25.89 5.05 -11.48
N GLU A 435 -25.24 6.01 -10.81
CA GLU A 435 -25.95 7.16 -10.22
C GLU A 435 -26.81 7.92 -11.24
N PHE A 436 -26.30 8.09 -12.47
CA PHE A 436 -27.06 8.69 -13.58
C PHE A 436 -28.34 7.92 -13.90
N SER A 437 -28.24 6.60 -14.08
CA SER A 437 -29.39 5.75 -14.42
C SER A 437 -30.41 5.67 -13.28
N ALA A 438 -29.95 5.79 -12.03
CA ALA A 438 -30.79 5.80 -10.85
C ALA A 438 -31.47 7.15 -10.60
N GLY A 439 -30.99 8.23 -11.23
CA GLY A 439 -31.48 9.58 -11.00
C GLY A 439 -31.11 10.12 -9.61
N ASN A 440 -29.98 9.66 -9.05
CA ASN A 440 -29.50 10.17 -7.78
C ASN A 440 -29.13 11.65 -7.91
N THR A 441 -29.30 12.42 -6.84
CA THR A 441 -28.86 13.82 -6.83
C THR A 441 -27.35 13.88 -6.61
N PRO A 442 -26.57 14.56 -7.46
CA PRO A 442 -25.14 14.76 -7.24
C PRO A 442 -24.84 15.48 -5.91
N GLY A 443 -23.64 15.34 -5.39
CA GLY A 443 -23.26 15.90 -4.09
C GLY A 443 -21.97 15.30 -3.54
N ASP A 444 -21.60 15.69 -2.34
CA ASP A 444 -20.35 15.27 -1.69
C ASP A 444 -20.25 13.75 -1.50
N ARG A 445 -19.33 13.12 -2.25
CA ARG A 445 -19.12 11.66 -2.30
C ARG A 445 -17.79 11.27 -1.67
N ARG A 446 -17.89 10.38 -0.68
CA ARG A 446 -16.75 9.60 -0.18
C ARG A 446 -16.86 8.18 -0.67
N ALA A 447 -15.71 7.55 -0.92
CA ALA A 447 -15.67 6.20 -1.43
C ALA A 447 -14.58 5.35 -0.78
N LEU A 448 -14.83 4.04 -0.74
CA LEU A 448 -13.90 3.01 -0.30
C LEU A 448 -13.68 2.00 -1.43
N ALA A 449 -12.42 1.75 -1.76
CA ALA A 449 -12.00 0.60 -2.56
C ALA A 449 -11.47 -0.48 -1.61
N ILE A 450 -12.20 -1.58 -1.43
CA ILE A 450 -12.00 -2.55 -0.35
C ILE A 450 -11.45 -3.87 -0.89
N MET A 451 -10.46 -4.42 -0.19
CA MET A 451 -9.87 -5.74 -0.40
C MET A 451 -10.09 -6.64 0.82
N GLY A 452 -10.37 -7.92 0.57
CA GLY A 452 -10.65 -8.93 1.59
C GLY A 452 -12.15 -9.29 1.69
N PRO A 453 -12.57 -10.04 2.73
CA PRO A 453 -11.83 -10.33 3.95
C PRO A 453 -10.72 -11.37 3.80
N GLY A 454 -9.68 -11.24 4.63
CA GLY A 454 -8.65 -12.26 4.86
C GLY A 454 -8.29 -12.38 6.34
N THR A 455 -7.13 -12.98 6.61
CA THR A 455 -6.49 -13.02 7.93
C THR A 455 -5.26 -12.10 7.92
N LEU A 456 -4.90 -11.56 9.08
CA LEU A 456 -3.61 -10.91 9.30
C LEU A 456 -2.93 -11.56 10.50
N GLU A 457 -1.92 -12.38 10.27
CA GLU A 457 -1.15 -13.08 11.29
C GLU A 457 -0.03 -12.20 11.88
N PRO A 458 0.45 -12.48 13.11
CA PRO A 458 1.63 -11.83 13.67
C PRO A 458 2.87 -12.03 12.78
N GLY A 459 3.54 -10.95 12.41
CA GLY A 459 4.69 -10.95 11.51
C GLY A 459 4.33 -11.08 10.03
N GLU A 460 3.05 -11.11 9.66
CA GLU A 460 2.64 -11.16 8.25
C GLU A 460 2.93 -9.83 7.54
N HIS A 461 3.35 -9.94 6.28
CA HIS A 461 3.64 -8.85 5.37
C HIS A 461 2.62 -8.82 4.23
N ILE A 462 2.07 -7.65 3.92
CA ILE A 462 1.11 -7.46 2.83
C ILE A 462 1.59 -6.35 1.89
N ASP A 463 1.72 -6.68 0.61
CA ASP A 463 2.04 -5.72 -0.45
C ASP A 463 0.81 -5.30 -1.25
N LEU A 464 0.65 -3.99 -1.41
CA LEU A 464 -0.44 -3.37 -2.16
C LEU A 464 0.11 -2.41 -3.22
N LEU A 465 -0.64 -2.28 -4.31
CA LEU A 465 -0.42 -1.24 -5.31
C LEU A 465 -1.76 -0.63 -5.71
N VAL A 466 -1.87 0.68 -5.52
CA VAL A 466 -3.03 1.47 -5.96
C VAL A 466 -2.55 2.57 -6.91
N ALA A 467 -3.37 2.89 -7.90
CA ALA A 467 -3.15 4.03 -8.77
C ALA A 467 -4.30 5.04 -8.68
N TYR A 468 -3.97 6.31 -8.49
CA TYR A 468 -4.85 7.44 -8.68
C TYR A 468 -4.74 7.91 -10.13
N VAL A 469 -5.86 7.89 -10.83
CA VAL A 469 -5.91 8.04 -12.28
C VAL A 469 -6.87 9.15 -12.64
N TYR A 470 -6.41 10.09 -13.46
CA TYR A 470 -7.22 11.15 -14.04
C TYR A 470 -7.37 10.92 -15.54
N ALA A 471 -8.56 11.19 -16.08
CA ALA A 471 -8.74 11.28 -17.52
C ALA A 471 -9.85 12.27 -17.89
N ARG A 472 -9.70 12.90 -19.06
CA ARG A 472 -10.67 13.84 -19.60
C ARG A 472 -10.91 13.55 -21.07
N ALA A 473 -12.16 13.26 -21.43
CA ALA A 473 -12.53 13.12 -22.83
C ALA A 473 -12.52 14.47 -23.54
N THR A 474 -12.41 14.47 -24.87
CA THR A 474 -12.41 15.69 -25.69
C THR A 474 -13.82 16.23 -25.96
N ASN A 475 -14.83 15.37 -25.92
CA ASN A 475 -16.26 15.67 -26.06
C ASN A 475 -17.08 14.51 -25.49
N GLY A 476 -18.40 14.69 -25.38
CA GLY A 476 -19.33 13.65 -24.92
C GLY A 476 -19.67 13.71 -23.43
N GLY A 477 -19.28 14.80 -22.75
CA GLY A 477 -19.69 15.08 -21.37
C GLY A 477 -18.96 14.24 -20.33
N PRO A 478 -19.39 14.30 -19.05
CA PRO A 478 -18.82 13.54 -17.94
C PRO A 478 -18.75 12.04 -18.21
N GLN A 479 -19.78 11.45 -18.82
CA GLN A 479 -19.82 10.01 -19.08
C GLN A 479 -18.75 9.56 -20.08
N ALA A 480 -18.42 10.38 -21.08
CA ALA A 480 -17.31 10.08 -21.98
C ALA A 480 -15.95 10.13 -21.27
N SER A 481 -15.80 11.01 -20.25
CA SER A 481 -14.59 11.03 -19.42
C SER A 481 -14.44 9.78 -18.56
N VAL A 482 -15.54 9.13 -18.14
CA VAL A 482 -15.49 7.81 -17.50
C VAL A 482 -14.92 6.76 -18.45
N THR A 483 -15.36 6.73 -19.71
CA THR A 483 -14.77 5.83 -20.72
C THR A 483 -13.28 6.13 -20.96
N ALA A 484 -12.89 7.40 -20.97
CA ALA A 484 -11.48 7.78 -21.08
C ALA A 484 -10.67 7.29 -19.87
N LEU A 485 -11.24 7.37 -18.67
CA LEU A 485 -10.64 6.86 -17.43
C LEU A 485 -10.47 5.34 -17.45
N GLN A 486 -11.48 4.61 -17.91
CA GLN A 486 -11.41 3.15 -18.06
C GLN A 486 -10.27 2.72 -19.00
N ASN A 487 -10.18 3.36 -20.18
CA ASN A 487 -9.08 3.12 -21.12
C ASN A 487 -7.71 3.49 -20.54
N ARG A 488 -7.67 4.53 -19.70
CA ARG A 488 -6.46 4.90 -18.97
C ARG A 488 -6.03 3.81 -17.99
N VAL A 489 -6.98 3.31 -17.19
CA VAL A 489 -6.71 2.22 -16.24
C VAL A 489 -6.26 0.94 -16.95
N ASP A 490 -6.79 0.64 -18.14
CA ASP A 490 -6.32 -0.49 -18.95
C ASP A 490 -4.84 -0.32 -19.36
N SER A 491 -4.45 0.90 -19.73
CA SER A 491 -3.05 1.23 -20.05
C SER A 491 -2.14 1.10 -18.82
N VAL A 492 -2.61 1.62 -17.68
CA VAL A 492 -1.92 1.52 -16.39
C VAL A 492 -1.71 0.06 -15.97
N ARG A 493 -2.77 -0.76 -16.01
CA ARG A 493 -2.72 -2.19 -15.68
C ARG A 493 -1.74 -2.96 -16.57
N THR A 494 -1.80 -2.71 -17.87
CA THR A 494 -0.88 -3.33 -18.84
C THR A 494 0.57 -2.96 -18.54
N PHE A 495 0.83 -1.69 -18.19
CA PHE A 495 2.16 -1.23 -17.86
C PHE A 495 2.71 -1.89 -16.59
N VAL A 496 1.94 -1.91 -15.50
CA VAL A 496 2.42 -2.45 -14.21
C VAL A 496 2.65 -3.96 -14.24
N GLN A 497 1.90 -4.70 -15.07
CA GLN A 497 2.12 -6.12 -15.31
C GLN A 497 3.48 -6.40 -15.98
N GLY A 498 4.05 -5.41 -16.67
CA GLY A 498 5.39 -5.50 -17.26
C GLY A 498 6.53 -5.03 -16.35
N ILE A 499 6.25 -4.64 -15.11
CA ILE A 499 7.29 -4.28 -14.12
C ILE A 499 7.68 -5.55 -13.37
N ASP A 500 8.92 -5.99 -13.55
CA ASP A 500 9.42 -7.18 -12.85
C ASP A 500 9.40 -6.99 -11.33
N GLY A 501 9.07 -8.07 -10.62
CA GLY A 501 8.95 -8.06 -9.15
C GLY A 501 7.71 -7.33 -8.62
N MET A 502 6.90 -6.69 -9.47
CA MET A 502 5.69 -6.00 -9.02
C MET A 502 4.58 -6.99 -8.59
N PHE A 503 4.42 -8.11 -9.30
CA PHE A 503 3.33 -9.09 -9.14
C PHE A 503 3.82 -10.54 -8.89
N ASP A 504 5.03 -10.72 -8.38
CA ASP A 504 5.63 -12.04 -8.04
C ASP A 504 5.83 -13.00 -9.22
N GLN A 505 5.65 -12.53 -10.46
CA GLN A 505 6.08 -13.22 -11.68
C GLN A 505 7.60 -13.16 -11.76
N GLY A 506 8.28 -14.24 -11.38
CA GLY A 506 9.68 -14.53 -11.71
C GLY A 506 10.67 -13.38 -11.47
N GLU A 507 11.52 -13.51 -10.46
CA GLU A 507 12.74 -12.69 -10.28
C GLU A 507 13.73 -12.87 -11.45
N THR A 508 13.36 -12.43 -12.64
CA THR A 508 14.22 -12.39 -13.82
C THR A 508 13.99 -11.09 -14.58
N THR A 509 14.78 -10.09 -14.17
CA THR A 509 15.49 -9.13 -15.04
C THR A 509 14.67 -8.28 -16.02
N GLY A 510 14.51 -6.98 -15.71
CA GLY A 510 13.98 -6.08 -16.74
C GLY A 510 13.29 -4.76 -16.38
N LEU A 511 13.27 -4.26 -15.15
CA LEU A 511 13.40 -2.81 -14.89
C LEU A 511 14.37 -2.64 -13.74
N ALA A 512 15.49 -1.94 -14.00
CA ALA A 512 16.66 -1.86 -13.15
C ALA A 512 16.33 -1.36 -11.73
N CYS A 513 16.06 -2.33 -10.84
CA CYS A 513 16.32 -2.40 -9.42
C CYS A 513 15.79 -3.78 -8.97
N GLN A 514 16.66 -4.79 -8.81
CA GLN A 514 16.28 -6.00 -8.06
C GLN A 514 16.22 -5.58 -6.58
N PRO A 515 15.05 -5.61 -5.92
CA PRO A 515 14.92 -5.32 -4.50
C PRO A 515 15.21 -6.64 -3.71
N ILE A 516 15.20 -6.78 -2.38
CA ILE A 516 14.29 -6.23 -1.35
C ILE A 516 15.00 -6.41 0.01
N THR A 517 15.49 -5.33 0.64
CA THR A 517 15.89 -5.37 2.05
C THR A 517 14.72 -4.88 2.91
N THR A 518 13.73 -5.74 3.09
CA THR A 518 12.90 -5.71 4.31
C THR A 518 13.62 -6.58 5.33
N GLY A 519 13.90 -6.03 6.52
CA GLY A 519 14.49 -6.70 7.69
C GLY A 519 14.92 -8.14 7.54
N ILE A 520 16.25 -8.33 7.46
CA ILE A 520 16.93 -9.61 7.26
C ILE A 520 16.59 -10.21 5.90
N ALA A 521 17.57 -10.24 5.01
CA ALA A 521 17.55 -11.11 3.85
C ALA A 521 17.35 -12.56 4.30
N GLY A 522 16.10 -12.97 4.46
CA GLY A 522 15.70 -14.35 4.33
C GLY A 522 15.87 -14.68 2.86
N THR A 523 17.09 -15.03 2.43
CA THR A 523 17.26 -15.75 1.18
C THR A 523 16.32 -16.94 1.29
N SER A 524 15.28 -16.93 0.47
CA SER A 524 14.25 -17.93 0.55
C SER A 524 14.90 -19.30 0.36
N LEU A 525 14.72 -20.18 1.34
CA LEU A 525 14.82 -21.62 1.10
C LEU A 525 13.58 -22.11 0.31
N SER A 526 13.00 -21.28 -0.56
CA SER A 526 12.00 -21.67 -1.56
C SER A 526 12.77 -22.12 -2.81
N ASN A 527 13.30 -23.34 -2.82
CA ASN A 527 12.56 -24.47 -3.38
C ASN A 527 13.24 -25.81 -3.04
N THR A 528 14.09 -25.84 -2.01
CA THR A 528 14.98 -26.98 -1.75
C THR A 528 14.58 -27.83 -0.56
N ILE A 529 13.73 -27.33 0.36
CA ILE A 529 13.33 -28.07 1.57
C ILE A 529 11.87 -28.50 1.53
N THR A 530 11.64 -29.81 1.62
CA THR A 530 10.31 -30.44 1.72
C THR A 530 10.24 -31.35 2.94
N LEU A 531 9.05 -31.44 3.54
CA LEU A 531 8.75 -32.31 4.68
C LEU A 531 7.76 -33.40 4.25
N PHE A 532 8.07 -34.68 4.48
CA PHE A 532 7.15 -35.78 4.20
C PHE A 532 7.44 -37.06 5.02
N PRO A 533 6.43 -37.89 5.32
CA PRO A 533 5.00 -37.65 5.11
C PRO A 533 4.46 -36.59 6.08
N ASN A 534 3.44 -35.87 5.63
CA ASN A 534 2.63 -34.96 6.45
C ASN A 534 1.15 -35.19 6.07
N PRO A 535 0.30 -35.80 6.92
CA PRO A 535 0.55 -36.12 8.33
C PRO A 535 1.62 -37.21 8.58
N ALA A 536 2.36 -37.08 9.68
CA ALA A 536 3.35 -38.05 10.14
C ALA A 536 2.79 -38.93 11.27
N VAL A 537 3.14 -40.22 11.28
CA VAL A 537 2.80 -41.16 12.37
C VAL A 537 4.02 -41.33 13.28
N ASP A 538 5.01 -42.15 12.90
CA ASP A 538 6.18 -42.35 13.77
C ASP A 538 7.35 -41.41 13.44
N HIS A 539 7.41 -40.91 12.21
CA HIS A 539 8.51 -40.07 11.74
C HIS A 539 8.09 -39.20 10.56
N PHE A 540 8.84 -38.13 10.33
CA PHE A 540 8.85 -37.40 9.08
C PHE A 540 10.27 -37.27 8.56
N THR A 541 10.43 -36.94 7.28
CA THR A 541 11.71 -36.73 6.64
C THR A 541 11.76 -35.31 6.08
N LEU A 542 12.85 -34.63 6.38
CA LEU A 542 13.23 -33.40 5.72
C LEU A 542 14.16 -33.74 4.56
N ARG A 543 13.74 -33.37 3.36
CA ARG A 543 14.61 -33.37 2.18
C ARG A 543 15.08 -31.96 1.94
N CYS A 544 16.39 -31.74 1.92
CA CYS A 544 17.03 -30.49 1.57
C CYS A 544 18.00 -30.73 0.39
N THR A 545 17.68 -30.22 -0.80
CA THR A 545 18.45 -30.52 -2.02
C THR A 545 19.85 -29.87 -2.00
N ASP A 546 20.01 -28.75 -1.31
CA ASP A 546 21.28 -28.03 -1.13
C ASP A 546 21.48 -27.69 0.35
N LEU A 547 21.90 -28.70 1.14
CA LEU A 547 21.98 -28.58 2.60
C LEU A 547 23.21 -27.76 3.05
N PRO A 548 23.01 -26.62 3.73
CA PRO A 548 24.12 -25.88 4.33
C PRO A 548 24.79 -26.68 5.46
N SER A 549 26.10 -26.48 5.66
CA SER A 549 26.89 -27.25 6.63
C SER A 549 26.54 -27.02 8.11
N ASP A 550 25.77 -25.97 8.40
CA ASP A 550 25.33 -25.55 9.73
C ASP A 550 23.83 -25.74 9.96
N ALA A 551 23.12 -26.40 9.03
CA ALA A 551 21.69 -26.55 9.11
C ALA A 551 21.22 -27.35 10.34
N ALA A 552 20.21 -26.83 11.02
CA ALA A 552 19.55 -27.42 12.17
C ALA A 552 18.03 -27.37 11.98
N MET A 553 17.30 -28.11 12.80
CA MET A 553 15.85 -28.15 12.81
C MET A 553 15.37 -28.10 14.24
N GLU A 554 14.36 -27.28 14.49
CA GLU A 554 13.63 -27.19 15.75
C GLU A 554 12.16 -27.52 15.51
N LEU A 555 11.52 -28.20 16.46
CA LEU A 555 10.09 -28.49 16.42
C LEU A 555 9.43 -27.87 17.65
N TYR A 556 8.30 -27.20 17.47
CA TYR A 556 7.53 -26.54 18.51
C TYR A 556 6.11 -27.07 18.57
N ASP A 557 5.54 -27.18 19.77
CA ASP A 557 4.11 -27.42 19.97
C ASP A 557 3.26 -26.16 19.74
N MET A 558 1.92 -26.30 19.81
CA MET A 558 0.99 -25.18 19.60
C MET A 558 1.04 -24.11 20.70
N GLN A 559 1.73 -24.36 21.81
CA GLN A 559 1.95 -23.37 22.87
C GLN A 559 3.30 -22.65 22.70
N GLY A 560 4.06 -22.97 21.65
CA GLY A 560 5.36 -22.39 21.34
C GLY A 560 6.52 -23.00 22.14
N ALA A 561 6.31 -24.14 22.81
CA ALA A 561 7.39 -24.84 23.50
C ALA A 561 8.16 -25.74 22.53
N GLN A 562 9.49 -25.66 22.57
CA GLN A 562 10.36 -26.50 21.73
C GLN A 562 10.36 -27.94 22.26
N VAL A 563 10.03 -28.88 21.38
CA VAL A 563 9.90 -30.32 21.69
C VAL A 563 10.98 -31.18 21.05
N ILE A 564 11.55 -30.79 19.91
CA ILE A 564 12.67 -31.49 19.24
C ILE A 564 13.68 -30.46 18.73
N ASP A 565 14.97 -30.82 18.79
CA ASP A 565 16.08 -30.15 18.12
C ASP A 565 16.94 -31.22 17.42
N ALA A 566 17.31 -30.98 16.17
CA ALA A 566 18.11 -31.91 15.37
C ALA A 566 19.01 -31.20 14.37
N ARG A 567 20.29 -31.58 14.33
CA ARG A 567 21.20 -31.12 13.28
C ARG A 567 20.95 -31.88 11.99
N LEU A 568 20.83 -31.17 10.88
CA LEU A 568 20.68 -31.78 9.56
C LEU A 568 22.09 -32.09 9.02
N THR A 569 22.41 -33.38 8.86
CA THR A 569 23.74 -33.83 8.42
C THR A 569 23.77 -34.37 7.00
N SER A 570 22.60 -34.54 6.37
CA SER A 570 22.45 -35.07 5.02
C SER A 570 21.22 -34.49 4.34
N ALA A 571 21.27 -34.43 3.00
CA ALA A 571 20.19 -33.95 2.13
C ALA A 571 18.83 -34.63 2.37
N MET A 572 18.82 -35.76 3.06
CA MET A 572 17.63 -36.40 3.61
C MET A 572 17.90 -36.69 5.09
N THR A 573 17.08 -36.16 5.99
CA THR A 573 17.18 -36.41 7.43
C THR A 573 15.81 -36.84 7.96
N THR A 574 15.75 -38.03 8.55
CA THR A 574 14.52 -38.57 9.15
C THR A 574 14.48 -38.27 10.64
N ILE A 575 13.34 -37.76 11.10
CA ILE A 575 13.10 -37.29 12.46
C ILE A 575 12.01 -38.16 13.08
N ASN A 576 12.32 -38.79 14.21
CA ASN A 576 11.36 -39.60 14.96
C ASN A 576 10.46 -38.69 15.82
N VAL A 577 9.14 -38.86 15.68
CA VAL A 577 8.09 -38.15 16.42
C VAL A 577 7.13 -39.12 17.13
N SER A 578 7.46 -40.41 17.24
CA SER A 578 6.59 -41.45 17.82
C SER A 578 6.15 -41.14 19.26
N ASP A 579 6.99 -40.42 20.00
CA ASP A 579 6.75 -40.10 21.41
C ASP A 579 5.95 -38.79 21.60
N LEU A 580 5.66 -38.07 20.50
CA LEU A 580 4.83 -36.86 20.52
C LEU A 580 3.35 -37.21 20.44
N GLN A 581 2.52 -36.39 21.10
CA GLN A 581 1.06 -36.53 21.02
C GLN A 581 0.56 -36.14 19.62
N ALA A 582 -0.59 -36.70 19.22
CA ALA A 582 -1.25 -36.28 18.00
C ALA A 582 -1.65 -34.79 18.10
N GLY A 583 -1.35 -34.01 17.06
CA GLY A 583 -1.50 -32.56 17.10
C GLY A 583 -0.77 -31.85 15.98
N ILE A 584 -0.83 -30.51 16.00
CA ILE A 584 -0.11 -29.65 15.04
C ILE A 584 1.17 -29.14 15.72
N TYR A 585 2.26 -29.18 14.97
CA TYR A 585 3.57 -28.71 15.38
C TYR A 585 4.13 -27.75 14.32
N SER A 586 4.96 -26.81 14.75
CA SER A 586 5.74 -25.94 13.86
C SER A 586 7.16 -26.49 13.76
N VAL A 587 7.60 -26.86 12.56
CA VAL A 587 8.98 -27.27 12.28
C VAL A 587 9.73 -26.07 11.74
N ARG A 588 10.84 -25.67 12.35
CA ARG A 588 11.72 -24.63 11.85
C ARG A 588 13.02 -25.26 11.40
N VAL A 589 13.48 -24.98 10.19
CA VAL A 589 14.83 -25.34 9.73
C VAL A 589 15.67 -24.07 9.72
N LEU A 590 16.80 -24.10 10.43
CA LEU A 590 17.69 -22.97 10.65
C LEU A 590 19.02 -23.21 9.93
N SER A 591 19.60 -22.19 9.31
CA SER A 591 20.98 -22.22 8.80
C SER A 591 21.45 -20.79 8.52
N ALA A 592 22.66 -20.43 8.95
CA ALA A 592 23.32 -19.14 8.67
C ALA A 592 22.40 -17.90 8.80
N GLY A 593 21.60 -17.83 9.88
CA GLY A 593 20.67 -16.72 10.13
C GLY A 593 19.33 -16.80 9.39
N MET A 594 19.11 -17.86 8.60
CA MET A 594 17.87 -18.14 7.87
C MET A 594 16.97 -19.07 8.69
N VAL A 595 15.65 -18.90 8.58
CA VAL A 595 14.65 -19.79 9.19
C VAL A 595 13.55 -20.11 8.16
N LYS A 596 13.27 -21.40 7.93
CA LYS A 596 12.08 -21.85 7.18
C LYS A 596 11.15 -22.64 8.09
N ALA A 597 9.90 -22.19 8.20
CA ALA A 597 8.89 -22.88 8.99
C ALA A 597 8.01 -23.81 8.13
N PHE A 598 7.61 -24.95 8.69
CA PHE A 598 6.62 -25.85 8.13
C PHE A 598 5.59 -26.20 9.20
N ARG A 599 4.36 -26.41 8.77
CA ARG A 599 3.35 -27.04 9.62
C ARG A 599 3.47 -28.56 9.52
N LEU A 600 3.66 -29.24 10.65
CA LEU A 600 3.61 -30.70 10.76
C LEU A 600 2.32 -31.12 11.46
N VAL A 601 1.58 -32.05 10.86
CA VAL A 601 0.45 -32.72 11.50
C VAL A 601 0.93 -34.09 11.97
N LYS A 602 0.99 -34.31 13.29
CA LYS A 602 1.22 -35.63 13.91
C LYS A 602 -0.13 -36.34 14.04
N ALA A 603 -0.29 -37.44 13.30
CA ALA A 603 -1.42 -38.36 13.44
C ALA A 603 -1.15 -39.41 14.52
N GLU A 604 -2.19 -40.11 14.98
CA GLU A 604 -2.06 -41.23 15.94
C GLU A 604 -1.16 -42.36 15.44
#